data_AF-A0A972HTS3-F1
#
_entry.id   AF-A0A972HTS3-F1
#
_cell.length_a   1.000
_cell.length_b   1.000
_cell.length_c   1.000
_cell.angle_alpha   90.00
_cell.angle_beta   90.00
_cell.angle_gamma   90.00
#
_symmetry.space_group_name_H-M   'P 1'
#
loop_
_entity.id
_entity.type
_entity.pdbx_description
1 polymer ?
#
loop_
_entity_poly.entity_id
_entity_poly.type
_entity_poly.pdbx_seq_one_letter_code
_entity_poly.pdbx_strand_id
1 'polypeptide(L)'
;MTNTKEKNNIVAIHGNTLRDALISATACLQQEKKLLDDLNVFPVPDGDTGTNMFMTMSAAAQKLSQLKEQSISVVADVASTALLRNARGNSGVILSLIFQGFSKGLKGKNSADGEDLANALTLGVETAFRSIVNPVNGTILTVAKEAAEKGCLAAKENKAASYVWGVICDEAEESLERTPELLPVLKEASVVDAGGKGLCVVFRAMQDVFEGGPIVVAKPADSESPEETTEIIVFDSQDIKYIYCTEFIIIRNGNSVNPM
;
A
#
# COMPACT_ATOMS: atom_id res chain seq x y z
N MET A 1 -23.05 -6.03 -24.10
CA MET A 1 -23.92 -5.42 -23.10
C MET A 1 -23.10 -5.25 -21.84
N THR A 2 -22.37 -4.15 -21.75
CA THR A 2 -21.56 -3.80 -20.58
C THR A 2 -22.51 -3.35 -19.48
N ASN A 3 -22.54 -4.11 -18.40
CA ASN A 3 -23.32 -3.84 -17.20
C ASN A 3 -22.69 -2.62 -16.52
N THR A 4 -23.15 -1.42 -16.86
CA THR A 4 -22.80 -0.19 -16.15
C THR A 4 -23.39 -0.34 -14.76
N LYS A 5 -22.59 -0.81 -13.79
CA LYS A 5 -22.95 -0.70 -12.37
C LYS A 5 -23.35 0.74 -12.13
N GLU A 6 -24.59 0.98 -11.71
CA GLU A 6 -24.97 2.28 -11.16
C GLU A 6 -23.98 2.58 -10.02
N LYS A 7 -23.03 3.48 -10.28
CA LYS A 7 -22.09 3.91 -9.25
C LYS A 7 -22.91 4.59 -8.18
N ASN A 8 -23.02 3.95 -7.01
CA ASN A 8 -23.69 4.53 -5.86
C ASN A 8 -23.00 5.84 -5.53
N ASN A 9 -23.73 6.95 -5.66
CA ASN A 9 -23.21 8.28 -5.37
C ASN A 9 -23.14 8.51 -3.85
N ILE A 10 -22.18 7.84 -3.19
CA ILE A 10 -21.96 7.98 -1.75
C ILE A 10 -21.38 9.36 -1.47
N VAL A 11 -22.14 10.17 -0.73
CA VAL A 11 -21.81 11.56 -0.44
C VAL A 11 -20.71 11.68 0.62
N ALA A 12 -20.76 10.86 1.66
CA ALA A 12 -19.79 10.88 2.76
C ALA A 12 -19.42 9.47 3.23
N ILE A 13 -18.17 9.31 3.66
CA ILE A 13 -17.59 8.09 4.21
C ILE A 13 -17.59 8.16 5.73
N HIS A 14 -18.07 7.10 6.37
CA HIS A 14 -18.05 6.93 7.82
C HIS A 14 -16.84 6.09 8.26
N GLY A 15 -16.53 6.10 9.57
CA GLY A 15 -15.38 5.36 10.10
C GLY A 15 -15.37 3.87 9.75
N ASN A 16 -16.52 3.19 9.79
CA ASN A 16 -16.61 1.79 9.39
C ASN A 16 -16.23 1.58 7.92
N THR A 17 -16.71 2.44 7.03
CA THR A 17 -16.39 2.38 5.59
C THR A 17 -14.90 2.61 5.36
N LEU A 18 -14.27 3.57 6.06
CA LEU A 18 -12.81 3.76 5.98
C LEU A 18 -12.03 2.56 6.55
N ARG A 19 -12.49 2.00 7.69
CA ARG A 19 -11.89 0.81 8.30
C ARG A 19 -11.88 -0.35 7.31
N ASP A 20 -13.03 -0.61 6.72
CA ASP A 20 -13.25 -1.71 5.78
C ASP A 20 -12.47 -1.50 4.48
N ALA A 21 -12.39 -0.25 4.00
CA ALA A 21 -11.58 0.15 2.85
C ALA A 21 -10.09 -0.13 3.06
N LEU A 22 -9.54 0.17 4.25
CA LEU A 22 -8.13 -0.07 4.56
C LEU A 22 -7.81 -1.56 4.78
N ILE A 23 -8.77 -2.33 5.31
CA ILE A 23 -8.67 -3.80 5.38
C ILE A 23 -8.65 -4.39 3.95
N SER A 24 -9.54 -3.93 3.08
CA SER A 24 -9.58 -4.34 1.67
C SER A 24 -8.31 -3.98 0.92
N ALA A 25 -7.79 -2.76 1.09
CA ALA A 25 -6.53 -2.33 0.51
C ALA A 25 -5.35 -3.21 0.92
N THR A 26 -5.33 -3.69 2.16
CA THR A 26 -4.30 -4.62 2.63
C THR A 26 -4.38 -5.96 1.89
N ALA A 27 -5.59 -6.47 1.65
CA ALA A 27 -5.80 -7.70 0.90
C ALA A 27 -5.39 -7.59 -0.57
N CYS A 28 -5.71 -6.45 -1.22
CA CYS A 28 -5.30 -6.20 -2.59
C CYS A 28 -3.78 -6.06 -2.72
N LEU A 29 -3.12 -5.39 -1.77
CA LEU A 29 -1.65 -5.36 -1.73
C LEU A 29 -1.03 -6.74 -1.55
N GLN A 30 -1.67 -7.64 -0.80
CA GLN A 30 -1.20 -9.02 -0.68
C GLN A 30 -1.22 -9.74 -2.03
N GLN A 31 -2.27 -9.54 -2.82
CA GLN A 31 -2.43 -10.17 -4.14
C GLN A 31 -1.44 -9.61 -5.16
N GLU A 32 -1.16 -8.31 -5.09
CA GLU A 32 -0.27 -7.61 -6.02
C GLU A 32 1.20 -7.60 -5.54
N LYS A 33 1.50 -8.15 -4.36
CA LYS A 33 2.82 -8.13 -3.71
C LYS A 33 3.95 -8.49 -4.67
N LYS A 34 3.82 -9.63 -5.36
CA LYS A 34 4.84 -10.14 -6.30
C LYS A 34 5.02 -9.20 -7.49
N LEU A 35 3.93 -8.70 -8.07
CA LEU A 35 4.00 -7.73 -9.17
C LEU A 35 4.76 -6.46 -8.73
N LEU A 36 4.46 -5.94 -7.55
CA LEU A 36 5.12 -4.74 -7.02
C LEU A 36 6.60 -4.99 -6.72
N ASP A 37 6.95 -6.18 -6.23
CA ASP A 37 8.32 -6.63 -6.02
C ASP A 37 9.08 -6.73 -7.36
N ASP A 38 8.45 -7.27 -8.41
CA ASP A 38 9.02 -7.40 -9.76
C ASP A 38 9.24 -6.03 -10.46
N LEU A 39 8.43 -5.02 -10.12
CA LEU A 39 8.58 -3.64 -10.64
C LEU A 39 9.68 -2.85 -9.92
N ASN A 40 10.21 -3.34 -8.80
CA ASN A 40 11.12 -2.59 -7.96
C ASN A 40 12.51 -2.49 -8.59
N VAL A 41 12.75 -1.39 -9.33
CA VAL A 41 14.04 -1.07 -9.94
C VAL A 41 14.68 0.21 -9.35
N PHE A 42 13.96 0.93 -8.49
CA PHE A 42 14.39 2.19 -7.89
C PHE A 42 13.93 2.32 -6.44
N PRO A 43 14.76 2.87 -5.52
CA PRO A 43 16.15 3.28 -5.73
C PRO A 43 17.14 2.12 -5.76
N VAL A 44 16.73 0.96 -5.25
CA VAL A 44 17.53 -0.26 -5.18
C VAL A 44 16.66 -1.41 -5.68
N PRO A 45 17.12 -2.23 -6.63
CA PRO A 45 16.37 -3.37 -7.15
C PRO A 45 16.48 -4.57 -6.22
N ASP A 46 15.95 -4.44 -5.01
CA ASP A 46 15.98 -5.49 -3.96
C ASP A 46 14.69 -6.34 -3.93
N GLY A 47 13.72 -6.03 -4.79
CA GLY A 47 12.52 -6.85 -4.98
C GLY A 47 11.64 -6.95 -3.74
N ASP A 48 11.60 -5.89 -2.90
CA ASP A 48 10.87 -5.94 -1.64
C ASP A 48 9.74 -4.89 -1.49
N THR A 49 9.46 -4.09 -2.53
CA THR A 49 8.53 -2.95 -2.44
C THR A 49 7.11 -3.38 -2.07
N GLY A 50 6.56 -4.39 -2.75
CA GLY A 50 5.25 -4.97 -2.45
C GLY A 50 5.24 -5.62 -1.07
N THR A 51 6.28 -6.38 -0.76
CA THR A 51 6.47 -7.02 0.55
C THR A 51 6.43 -5.98 1.68
N ASN A 52 7.17 -4.89 1.55
CA ASN A 52 7.26 -3.79 2.51
C ASN A 52 5.93 -3.03 2.68
N MET A 53 5.24 -2.72 1.58
CA MET A 53 3.93 -2.06 1.62
C MET A 53 2.87 -2.95 2.26
N PHE A 54 2.81 -4.24 1.89
CA PHE A 54 1.88 -5.20 2.48
C PHE A 54 2.10 -5.37 3.99
N MET A 55 3.36 -5.57 4.43
CA MET A 55 3.67 -5.70 5.86
C MET A 55 3.27 -4.45 6.64
N THR A 56 3.53 -3.27 6.07
CA THR A 56 3.16 -1.99 6.68
C THR A 56 1.64 -1.88 6.85
N MET A 57 0.86 -2.14 5.78
CA MET A 57 -0.60 -2.08 5.80
C MET A 57 -1.25 -3.16 6.67
N SER A 58 -0.66 -4.36 6.72
CA SER A 58 -1.12 -5.47 7.57
C SER A 58 -1.17 -5.10 9.04
N ALA A 59 -0.21 -4.32 9.53
CA ALA A 59 -0.20 -3.86 10.91
C ALA A 59 -1.41 -2.95 11.23
N ALA A 60 -1.83 -2.12 10.26
CA ALA A 60 -3.04 -1.31 10.40
C ALA A 60 -4.30 -2.17 10.34
N ALA A 61 -4.42 -3.07 9.36
CA ALA A 61 -5.57 -3.95 9.22
C ALA A 61 -5.83 -4.79 10.48
N GLN A 62 -4.77 -5.29 11.15
CA GLN A 62 -4.89 -6.02 12.41
C GLN A 62 -5.46 -5.18 13.56
N LYS A 63 -5.12 -3.89 13.63
CA LYS A 63 -5.67 -2.98 14.64
C LYS A 63 -7.10 -2.57 14.29
N LEU A 64 -7.34 -2.31 13.01
CA LEU A 64 -8.64 -1.91 12.49
C LEU A 64 -9.70 -3.00 12.65
N SER A 65 -9.35 -4.28 12.46
CA SER A 65 -10.29 -5.40 12.60
C SER A 65 -10.84 -5.57 14.03
N GLN A 66 -10.16 -5.00 15.02
CA GLN A 66 -10.59 -5.01 16.42
C GLN A 66 -11.47 -3.80 16.79
N LEU A 67 -11.59 -2.81 15.90
CA LEU A 67 -12.40 -1.62 16.14
C LEU A 67 -13.88 -1.89 15.86
N LYS A 68 -14.71 -1.49 16.83
CA LYS A 68 -16.16 -1.36 16.66
C LYS A 68 -16.49 -0.07 15.89
N GLU A 69 -17.77 0.29 15.85
CA GLU A 69 -18.19 1.54 15.23
C GLU A 69 -17.50 2.74 15.88
N GLN A 70 -16.79 3.52 15.07
CA GLN A 70 -16.00 4.67 15.49
C GLN A 70 -16.15 5.79 14.45
N SER A 71 -15.78 7.01 14.83
CA SER A 71 -15.69 8.13 13.91
C SER A 71 -14.57 7.92 12.88
N ILE A 72 -14.67 8.60 11.73
CA ILE A 72 -13.61 8.55 10.72
C ILE A 72 -12.28 9.07 11.27
N SER A 73 -12.31 10.06 12.17
CA SER A 73 -11.11 10.57 12.85
C SER A 73 -10.40 9.49 13.67
N VAL A 74 -11.13 8.68 14.44
CA VAL A 74 -10.53 7.63 15.29
C VAL A 74 -9.95 6.52 14.42
N VAL A 75 -10.66 6.11 13.39
CA VAL A 75 -10.20 5.07 12.45
C VAL A 75 -8.92 5.50 11.75
N ALA A 76 -8.88 6.74 11.23
CA ALA A 76 -7.69 7.27 10.57
C ALA A 76 -6.49 7.40 11.53
N ASP A 77 -6.72 7.80 12.78
CA ASP A 77 -5.67 7.90 13.81
C ASP A 77 -5.07 6.53 14.19
N VAL A 78 -5.93 5.53 14.40
CA VAL A 78 -5.50 4.15 14.68
C VAL A 78 -4.69 3.58 13.50
N ALA A 79 -5.19 3.75 12.27
CA ALA A 79 -4.49 3.31 11.07
C ALA A 79 -3.12 4.00 10.94
N SER A 80 -3.09 5.34 10.97
CA SER A 80 -1.85 6.12 10.90
C SER A 80 -0.82 5.70 11.95
N THR A 81 -1.25 5.56 13.21
CA THR A 81 -0.36 5.16 14.32
C THR A 81 0.20 3.75 14.10
N ALA A 82 -0.61 2.81 13.60
CA ALA A 82 -0.18 1.46 13.31
C ALA A 82 0.81 1.41 12.13
N LEU A 83 0.53 2.14 11.04
CA LEU A 83 1.41 2.23 9.87
C LEU A 83 2.78 2.79 10.26
N LEU A 84 2.82 3.93 10.96
CA LEU A 84 4.07 4.58 11.35
C LEU A 84 4.96 3.70 12.24
N ARG A 85 4.36 2.97 13.18
CA ARG A 85 5.10 2.11 14.11
C ARG A 85 5.67 0.86 13.45
N ASN A 86 5.06 0.41 12.35
CA ASN A 86 5.39 -0.85 11.71
C ASN A 86 5.83 -0.67 10.25
N ALA A 87 6.16 0.56 9.84
CA ALA A 87 6.62 0.86 8.50
C ALA A 87 7.88 0.04 8.18
N ARG A 88 7.89 -0.59 7.00
CA ARG A 88 9.00 -1.39 6.50
C ARG A 88 9.49 -0.81 5.18
N GLY A 89 10.81 -0.74 5.02
CA GLY A 89 11.46 -0.20 3.82
C GLY A 89 11.08 1.26 3.51
N ASN A 90 11.59 1.76 2.39
CA ASN A 90 11.31 3.13 1.95
C ASN A 90 9.85 3.30 1.52
N SER A 91 9.30 2.32 0.78
CA SER A 91 7.93 2.36 0.29
C SER A 91 6.90 2.37 1.43
N GLY A 92 7.08 1.51 2.43
CA GLY A 92 6.22 1.48 3.62
C GLY A 92 6.35 2.74 4.49
N VAL A 93 7.56 3.28 4.64
CA VAL A 93 7.76 4.56 5.35
C VAL A 93 7.04 5.69 4.65
N ILE A 94 7.18 5.85 3.33
CA ILE A 94 6.49 6.91 2.58
C ILE A 94 4.97 6.74 2.67
N LEU A 95 4.45 5.52 2.47
CA LEU A 95 3.03 5.23 2.61
C LEU A 95 2.51 5.62 4.01
N SER A 96 3.27 5.29 5.06
CA SER A 96 2.89 5.64 6.44
C SER A 96 2.84 7.16 6.68
N LEU A 97 3.72 7.93 6.03
CA LEU A 97 3.75 9.39 6.13
C LEU A 97 2.57 10.04 5.39
N ILE A 98 2.17 9.49 4.24
CA ILE A 98 0.97 9.91 3.53
C ILE A 98 -0.26 9.70 4.42
N PHE A 99 -0.43 8.50 4.99
CA PHE A 99 -1.55 8.24 5.89
C PHE A 99 -1.48 9.00 7.22
N GLN A 100 -0.27 9.37 7.68
CA GLN A 100 -0.11 10.27 8.82
C GLN A 100 -0.71 11.65 8.54
N GLY A 101 -0.40 12.26 7.39
CA GLY A 101 -1.00 13.54 7.03
C GLY A 101 -2.49 13.42 6.72
N PHE A 102 -2.92 12.33 6.08
CA PHE A 102 -4.32 12.01 5.84
C PHE A 102 -5.14 11.98 7.14
N SER A 103 -4.62 11.29 8.17
CA SER A 103 -5.23 11.26 9.50
C SER A 103 -5.37 12.66 10.12
N LYS A 104 -4.36 13.53 9.96
CA LYS A 104 -4.43 14.92 10.44
C LYS A 104 -5.57 15.70 9.77
N GLY A 105 -5.81 15.49 8.48
CA GLY A 105 -6.90 16.15 7.75
C GLY A 105 -8.30 15.70 8.18
N LEU A 106 -8.41 14.46 8.68
CA LEU A 106 -9.67 13.92 9.19
C LEU A 106 -9.91 14.15 10.68
N LYS A 107 -8.99 14.86 11.37
CA LYS A 107 -9.03 15.05 12.81
C LYS A 107 -10.31 15.75 13.27
N GLY A 108 -11.01 15.14 14.23
CA GLY A 108 -12.24 15.68 14.83
C GLY A 108 -13.51 15.48 13.99
N LYS A 109 -13.41 14.84 12.82
CA LYS A 109 -14.57 14.56 11.96
C LYS A 109 -15.24 13.23 12.34
N ASN A 110 -16.57 13.20 12.20
CA ASN A 110 -17.38 11.98 12.36
C ASN A 110 -17.50 11.19 11.05
N SER A 111 -17.62 11.90 9.92
CA SER A 111 -17.61 11.41 8.55
C SER A 111 -16.86 12.40 7.66
N ALA A 112 -16.51 12.00 6.43
CA ALA A 112 -15.82 12.84 5.47
C ALA A 112 -16.49 12.78 4.10
N ASP A 113 -16.78 13.94 3.51
CA ASP A 113 -17.18 14.05 2.11
C ASP A 113 -15.96 14.07 1.18
N GLY A 114 -16.18 14.26 -0.12
CA GLY A 114 -15.09 14.31 -1.10
C GLY A 114 -14.11 15.47 -0.89
N GLU A 115 -14.57 16.63 -0.43
CA GLU A 115 -13.69 17.76 -0.12
C GLU A 115 -12.78 17.43 1.08
N ASP A 116 -13.35 16.82 2.11
CA ASP A 116 -12.60 16.37 3.28
C ASP A 116 -11.55 15.32 2.93
N LEU A 117 -11.88 14.36 2.06
CA LEU A 117 -10.94 13.33 1.60
C LEU A 117 -9.81 13.92 0.75
N ALA A 118 -10.12 14.83 -0.18
CA ALA A 118 -9.11 15.50 -0.99
C ALA A 118 -8.17 16.35 -0.12
N ASN A 119 -8.72 17.13 0.81
CA ASN A 119 -7.91 17.92 1.75
C ASN A 119 -7.04 17.05 2.66
N ALA A 120 -7.58 15.92 3.12
CA ALA A 120 -6.81 14.95 3.89
C ALA A 120 -5.65 14.37 3.06
N LEU A 121 -5.89 13.99 1.81
CA LEU A 121 -4.82 13.48 0.95
C LEU A 121 -3.75 14.54 0.69
N THR A 122 -4.14 15.79 0.44
CA THR A 122 -3.20 16.93 0.30
C THR A 122 -2.31 17.07 1.54
N LEU A 123 -2.87 17.00 2.75
CA LEU A 123 -2.07 17.02 3.99
C LEU A 123 -1.18 15.78 4.13
N GLY A 124 -1.61 14.64 3.60
CA GLY A 124 -0.81 13.43 3.44
C GLY A 124 0.44 13.66 2.61
N VAL A 125 0.25 14.20 1.40
CA VAL A 125 1.33 14.57 0.48
C VAL A 125 2.28 15.56 1.14
N GLU A 126 1.80 16.66 1.71
CA GLU A 126 2.63 17.65 2.39
C GLU A 126 3.42 17.07 3.58
N THR A 127 2.84 16.10 4.29
CA THR A 127 3.53 15.41 5.39
C THR A 127 4.67 14.56 4.84
N ALA A 128 4.43 13.77 3.79
CA ALA A 128 5.47 12.96 3.17
C ALA A 128 6.61 13.81 2.58
N PHE A 129 6.29 14.85 1.81
CA PHE A 129 7.29 15.75 1.22
C PHE A 129 8.15 16.47 2.26
N ARG A 130 7.59 16.85 3.42
CA ARG A 130 8.38 17.49 4.50
C ARG A 130 9.27 16.52 5.26
N SER A 131 8.92 15.25 5.29
CA SER A 131 9.66 14.22 6.05
C SER A 131 10.78 13.56 5.24
N ILE A 132 10.77 13.70 3.92
CA ILE A 132 11.78 13.14 3.02
C ILE A 132 12.79 14.22 2.64
N VAL A 133 14.08 13.96 2.89
CA VAL A 133 15.17 14.93 2.66
C VAL A 133 15.28 15.31 1.18
N ASN A 134 15.14 14.35 0.28
CA ASN A 134 15.26 14.56 -1.17
C ASN A 134 14.11 13.84 -1.90
N PRO A 135 12.92 14.45 -2.02
CA PRO A 135 11.81 13.87 -2.77
C PRO A 135 12.18 13.78 -4.26
N VAL A 136 11.83 12.65 -4.89
CA VAL A 136 12.20 12.36 -6.28
C VAL A 136 10.95 12.35 -7.16
N ASN A 137 11.01 13.06 -8.30
CA ASN A 137 9.94 13.04 -9.30
C ASN A 137 9.87 11.69 -10.00
N GLY A 138 8.67 11.30 -10.42
CA GLY A 138 8.43 9.98 -11.03
C GLY A 138 8.37 8.85 -10.00
N THR A 139 8.10 9.17 -8.73
CA THR A 139 7.90 8.17 -7.65
C THR A 139 6.48 8.25 -7.09
N ILE A 140 6.16 7.38 -6.12
CA ILE A 140 4.95 7.44 -5.29
C ILE A 140 4.57 8.86 -4.83
N LEU A 141 5.56 9.74 -4.58
CA LEU A 141 5.31 11.12 -4.18
C LEU A 141 4.68 11.96 -5.30
N THR A 142 5.11 11.75 -6.56
CA THR A 142 4.50 12.39 -7.74
C THR A 142 3.07 11.93 -7.91
N VAL A 143 2.85 10.62 -7.88
CA VAL A 143 1.52 10.00 -8.02
C VAL A 143 0.55 10.53 -6.96
N ALA A 144 0.97 10.53 -5.69
CA ALA A 144 0.14 11.02 -4.59
C ALA A 144 -0.19 12.52 -4.74
N LYS A 145 0.80 13.33 -5.16
CA LYS A 145 0.65 14.78 -5.33
C LYS A 145 -0.34 15.12 -6.44
N GLU A 146 -0.15 14.57 -7.63
CA GLU A 146 -1.01 14.87 -8.79
C GLU A 146 -2.45 14.40 -8.53
N ALA A 147 -2.61 13.22 -7.92
CA ALA A 147 -3.92 12.71 -7.50
C ALA A 147 -4.62 13.63 -6.48
N ALA A 148 -3.88 14.13 -5.48
CA ALA A 148 -4.43 15.07 -4.49
C ALA A 148 -4.88 16.39 -5.13
N GLU A 149 -4.05 16.97 -6.00
CA GLU A 149 -4.35 18.20 -6.73
C GLU A 149 -5.62 18.05 -7.58
N LYS A 150 -5.75 16.93 -8.30
CA LYS A 150 -6.94 16.63 -9.10
C LYS A 150 -8.18 16.40 -8.24
N GLY A 151 -8.03 15.70 -7.11
CA GLY A 151 -9.11 15.52 -6.13
C GLY A 151 -9.66 16.86 -5.62
N CYS A 152 -8.79 17.82 -5.30
CA CYS A 152 -9.21 19.16 -4.88
C CYS A 152 -9.96 19.92 -5.99
N LEU A 153 -9.64 19.69 -7.27
CA LEU A 153 -10.39 20.26 -8.39
C LEU A 153 -11.76 19.60 -8.52
N ALA A 154 -11.82 18.27 -8.46
CA ALA A 154 -13.07 17.51 -8.53
C ALA A 154 -14.05 17.88 -7.42
N ALA A 155 -13.55 18.10 -6.19
CA ALA A 155 -14.36 18.50 -5.05
C ALA A 155 -15.06 19.86 -5.22
N LYS A 156 -14.55 20.74 -6.10
CA LYS A 156 -15.22 22.01 -6.45
C LYS A 156 -16.44 21.80 -7.34
N GLU A 157 -16.46 20.72 -8.11
CA GLU A 157 -17.55 20.38 -9.03
C GLU A 157 -18.62 19.53 -8.34
N ASN A 158 -18.19 18.51 -7.59
CA ASN A 158 -19.07 17.59 -6.89
C ASN A 158 -18.37 17.07 -5.62
N LYS A 159 -19.03 17.23 -4.47
CA LYS A 159 -18.48 16.85 -3.16
C LYS A 159 -18.75 15.41 -2.76
N ALA A 160 -19.39 14.60 -3.61
CA ALA A 160 -19.63 13.21 -3.26
C ALA A 160 -18.31 12.45 -3.11
N ALA A 161 -18.11 11.82 -1.96
CA ALA A 161 -16.88 11.11 -1.65
C ALA A 161 -16.49 10.05 -2.69
N SER A 162 -17.45 9.24 -3.14
CA SER A 162 -17.25 8.24 -4.20
C SER A 162 -16.82 8.87 -5.53
N TYR A 163 -17.36 10.03 -5.90
CA TYR A 163 -16.96 10.74 -7.12
C TYR A 163 -15.53 11.28 -7.01
N VAL A 164 -15.25 12.05 -5.94
CA VAL A 164 -13.93 12.68 -5.77
C VAL A 164 -12.84 11.65 -5.63
N TRP A 165 -13.07 10.59 -4.84
CA TRP A 165 -12.07 9.52 -4.67
C TRP A 165 -11.89 8.71 -5.96
N GLY A 166 -12.93 8.55 -6.77
CA GLY A 166 -12.81 7.97 -8.10
C GLY A 166 -11.87 8.78 -9.00
N VAL A 167 -12.03 10.10 -9.04
CA VAL A 167 -11.14 10.99 -9.81
C VAL A 167 -9.69 10.96 -9.29
N ILE A 168 -9.51 10.88 -7.96
CA ILE A 168 -8.19 10.68 -7.34
C ILE A 168 -7.54 9.38 -7.83
N CYS A 169 -8.29 8.28 -7.89
CA CYS A 169 -7.77 7.00 -8.39
C CYS A 169 -7.37 7.08 -9.86
N ASP A 170 -8.21 7.68 -10.69
CA ASP A 170 -7.98 7.77 -12.14
C ASP A 170 -6.74 8.63 -12.43
N GLU A 171 -6.58 9.77 -11.75
CA GLU A 171 -5.37 10.59 -11.89
C GLU A 171 -4.12 9.90 -11.32
N ALA A 172 -4.24 9.14 -10.23
CA ALA A 172 -3.11 8.38 -9.70
C ALA A 172 -2.59 7.36 -10.73
N GLU A 173 -3.49 6.67 -11.44
CA GLU A 173 -3.13 5.72 -12.49
C GLU A 173 -2.54 6.44 -13.72
N GLU A 174 -3.12 7.55 -14.17
CA GLU A 174 -2.55 8.35 -15.26
C GLU A 174 -1.16 8.93 -14.91
N SER A 175 -0.97 9.39 -13.66
CA SER A 175 0.32 9.88 -13.16
C SER A 175 1.35 8.77 -13.10
N LEU A 176 0.95 7.57 -12.67
CA LEU A 176 1.79 6.38 -12.64
C LEU A 176 2.33 6.05 -14.03
N GLU A 177 1.50 6.09 -15.06
CA GLU A 177 1.91 5.84 -16.45
C GLU A 177 2.96 6.84 -16.94
N ARG A 178 2.96 8.07 -16.42
CA ARG A 178 3.95 9.11 -16.73
C ARG A 178 5.25 8.99 -15.93
N THR A 179 5.31 8.15 -14.89
CA THR A 179 6.52 8.00 -14.06
C THR A 179 7.80 7.67 -14.86
N PRO A 180 7.77 6.85 -15.93
CA PRO A 180 8.97 6.60 -16.74
C PRO A 180 9.46 7.83 -17.51
N GLU A 181 8.57 8.79 -17.83
CA GLU A 181 8.98 10.04 -18.48
C GLU A 181 9.73 10.97 -17.52
N LEU A 182 9.50 10.82 -16.21
CA LEU A 182 10.04 11.67 -15.16
C LEU A 182 11.30 11.09 -14.51
N LEU A 183 11.46 9.76 -14.52
CA LEU A 183 12.56 9.07 -13.87
C LEU A 183 13.25 8.09 -14.84
N PRO A 184 14.44 8.42 -15.38
CA PRO A 184 15.08 7.66 -16.46
C PRO A 184 15.28 6.16 -16.19
N VAL A 185 15.60 5.76 -14.96
CA VAL A 185 15.79 4.33 -14.61
C VAL A 185 14.54 3.50 -14.82
N LEU A 186 13.35 4.07 -14.61
CA LEU A 186 12.07 3.41 -14.88
C LEU A 186 11.88 3.20 -16.39
N LYS A 187 12.23 4.20 -17.19
CA LYS A 187 12.17 4.13 -18.66
C LYS A 187 13.13 3.10 -19.24
N GLU A 188 14.36 3.07 -18.75
CA GLU A 188 15.38 2.11 -19.16
C GLU A 188 14.94 0.67 -18.87
N ALA A 189 14.31 0.44 -17.72
CA ALA A 189 13.73 -0.84 -17.34
C ALA A 189 12.35 -1.12 -17.98
N SER A 190 11.75 -0.15 -18.68
CA SER A 190 10.39 -0.24 -19.25
C SER A 190 9.31 -0.61 -18.22
N VAL A 191 9.44 -0.08 -17.00
CA VAL A 191 8.50 -0.29 -15.88
C VAL A 191 8.03 1.05 -15.33
N VAL A 192 6.92 1.04 -14.58
CA VAL A 192 6.46 2.19 -13.78
C VAL A 192 7.00 2.13 -12.36
N ASP A 193 6.84 3.20 -11.58
CA ASP A 193 7.26 3.21 -10.17
C ASP A 193 6.48 2.18 -9.34
N ALA A 194 7.20 1.26 -8.68
CA ALA A 194 6.59 0.21 -7.87
C ALA A 194 5.79 0.78 -6.68
N GLY A 195 6.30 1.82 -6.01
CA GLY A 195 5.60 2.47 -4.90
C GLY A 195 4.31 3.16 -5.37
N GLY A 196 4.37 3.88 -6.50
CA GLY A 196 3.23 4.51 -7.14
C GLY A 196 2.17 3.50 -7.55
N LYS A 197 2.58 2.34 -8.12
CA LYS A 197 1.66 1.24 -8.43
C LYS A 197 0.99 0.71 -7.17
N GLY A 198 1.76 0.49 -6.10
CA GLY A 198 1.21 0.06 -4.81
C GLY A 198 0.21 1.06 -4.22
N LEU A 199 0.46 2.37 -4.37
CA LEU A 199 -0.48 3.41 -3.95
C LEU A 199 -1.79 3.37 -4.76
N CYS A 200 -1.71 3.16 -6.07
CA CYS A 200 -2.89 2.99 -6.92
C CYS A 200 -3.72 1.78 -6.48
N VAL A 201 -3.08 0.65 -6.16
CA VAL A 201 -3.76 -0.55 -5.62
C VAL A 201 -4.51 -0.21 -4.33
N VAL A 202 -3.90 0.54 -3.42
CA VAL A 202 -4.55 0.99 -2.18
C VAL A 202 -5.75 1.88 -2.47
N PHE A 203 -5.59 2.91 -3.32
CA PHE A 203 -6.67 3.85 -3.63
C PHE A 203 -7.85 3.18 -4.33
N ARG A 204 -7.59 2.29 -5.29
CA ARG A 204 -8.64 1.57 -6.02
C ARG A 204 -9.41 0.62 -5.11
N ALA A 205 -8.71 -0.10 -4.22
CA ALA A 205 -9.37 -0.94 -3.22
C ALA A 205 -10.24 -0.13 -2.23
N MET A 206 -9.81 1.08 -1.87
CA MET A 206 -10.63 1.99 -1.08
C MET A 206 -11.87 2.45 -1.86
N GLN A 207 -11.71 2.81 -3.14
CA GLN A 207 -12.81 3.21 -4.01
C GLN A 207 -13.88 2.13 -4.12
N ASP A 208 -13.49 0.87 -4.30
CA ASP A 208 -14.43 -0.24 -4.40
C ASP A 208 -15.35 -0.31 -3.18
N VAL A 209 -14.79 -0.14 -1.97
CA VAL A 209 -15.57 -0.11 -0.73
C VAL A 209 -16.40 1.19 -0.62
N PHE A 210 -15.87 2.33 -1.08
CA PHE A 210 -16.59 3.60 -1.11
C PHE A 210 -17.77 3.61 -2.09
N GLU A 211 -17.77 2.73 -3.09
CA GLU A 211 -18.91 2.52 -4.00
C GLU A 211 -19.90 1.44 -3.47
N GLY A 212 -19.64 0.88 -2.29
CA GLY A 212 -20.45 -0.19 -1.67
C GLY A 212 -20.12 -1.60 -2.17
N GLY A 213 -18.93 -1.78 -2.76
CA GLY A 213 -18.40 -3.08 -3.15
C GLY A 213 -18.06 -3.98 -1.95
N PRO A 214 -17.73 -5.26 -2.22
CA PRO A 214 -17.40 -6.22 -1.18
C PRO A 214 -16.08 -5.89 -0.50
N ILE A 215 -15.98 -6.27 0.78
CA ILE A 215 -14.74 -6.15 1.55
C ILE A 215 -13.90 -7.40 1.27
N VAL A 216 -12.66 -7.21 0.80
CA VAL A 216 -11.69 -8.29 0.66
C VAL A 216 -10.85 -8.34 1.93
N VAL A 217 -10.53 -9.53 2.43
CA VAL A 217 -9.69 -9.69 3.62
C VAL A 217 -8.44 -10.47 3.24
N ALA A 218 -7.29 -9.99 3.70
CA ALA A 218 -6.01 -10.63 3.45
C ALA A 218 -6.00 -12.04 4.05
N LYS A 219 -5.39 -12.99 3.34
CA LYS A 219 -5.15 -14.33 3.86
C LYS A 219 -4.06 -14.28 4.94
N PRO A 220 -4.09 -15.15 5.97
CA PRO A 220 -2.99 -15.27 6.92
C PRO A 220 -1.66 -15.52 6.20
N ALA A 221 -0.58 -14.88 6.63
CA ALA A 221 0.74 -15.04 6.02
C ALA A 221 1.21 -16.51 5.97
N ASP A 222 0.75 -17.34 6.91
CA ASP A 222 1.08 -18.77 6.98
C ASP A 222 0.25 -19.67 6.03
N SER A 223 -0.60 -19.07 5.19
CA SER A 223 -1.43 -19.78 4.22
C SER A 223 -0.92 -19.70 2.77
N GLU A 224 0.29 -19.19 2.57
CA GLU A 224 1.06 -19.48 1.36
C GLU A 224 1.42 -20.98 1.37
N SER A 225 0.46 -21.83 0.99
CA SER A 225 0.84 -23.10 0.37
C SER A 225 1.78 -22.74 -0.77
N PRO A 226 2.97 -23.36 -0.89
CA PRO A 226 3.83 -23.10 -2.04
C PRO A 226 2.97 -23.25 -3.29
N GLU A 227 2.91 -22.23 -4.13
CA GLU A 227 2.38 -22.38 -5.47
C GLU A 227 3.14 -23.57 -6.06
N GLU A 228 2.43 -24.68 -6.29
CA GLU A 228 2.96 -25.82 -7.04
C GLU A 228 3.23 -25.36 -8.46
N THR A 229 4.34 -24.66 -8.66
CA THR A 229 5.08 -24.73 -9.89
C THR A 229 5.76 -26.09 -9.86
N THR A 230 5.00 -27.13 -10.23
CA THR A 230 5.59 -28.41 -10.60
C THR A 230 6.30 -28.22 -11.94
N GLU A 231 7.42 -27.51 -11.94
CA GLU A 231 8.50 -27.90 -12.84
C GLU A 231 9.04 -29.21 -12.29
N ILE A 232 8.48 -30.30 -12.78
CA ILE A 232 9.07 -31.62 -12.62
C ILE A 232 10.38 -31.59 -13.41
N ILE A 233 11.46 -31.15 -12.76
CA ILE A 233 12.80 -31.53 -13.18
C ILE A 233 12.91 -33.00 -12.78
N VAL A 234 12.62 -33.89 -13.73
CA VAL A 234 12.93 -35.31 -13.60
C VAL A 234 14.46 -35.41 -13.57
N PHE A 235 15.03 -35.36 -12.37
CA PHE A 235 16.36 -35.93 -12.17
C PHE A 235 16.19 -37.45 -12.23
N ASP A 236 16.76 -38.05 -13.28
CA ASP A 236 16.88 -39.49 -13.41
C ASP A 236 17.57 -40.03 -12.14
N SER A 237 16.78 -40.67 -11.30
CA SER A 237 17.18 -41.11 -9.96
C SER A 237 17.92 -42.45 -9.97
N GLN A 238 18.51 -42.83 -11.10
CA GLN A 238 19.13 -44.15 -11.25
C GLN A 238 20.54 -44.29 -10.69
N ASP A 239 21.16 -43.23 -10.14
CA ASP A 239 22.52 -43.36 -9.57
C ASP A 239 22.80 -42.57 -8.28
N ILE A 240 21.80 -42.39 -7.40
CA ILE A 240 22.08 -41.90 -6.03
C ILE A 240 22.10 -43.10 -5.07
N LYS A 241 23.28 -43.73 -4.95
CA LYS A 241 23.48 -44.94 -4.14
C LYS A 241 23.64 -44.69 -2.63
N TYR A 242 23.96 -43.47 -2.21
CA TYR A 242 24.10 -43.12 -0.80
C TYR A 242 23.61 -41.70 -0.52
N ILE A 243 22.69 -41.57 0.44
CA ILE A 243 22.20 -40.28 0.94
C ILE A 243 22.88 -40.07 2.30
N TYR A 244 23.77 -39.09 2.39
CA TYR A 244 24.41 -38.71 3.65
C TYR A 244 23.95 -37.31 4.05
N CYS A 245 23.38 -37.18 5.24
CA CYS A 245 23.22 -35.87 5.88
C CYS A 245 24.60 -35.40 6.37
N THR A 246 25.02 -34.21 5.97
CA THR A 246 26.19 -33.53 6.55
C THR A 246 25.69 -32.37 7.40
N GLU A 247 25.86 -32.50 8.72
CA GLU A 247 25.53 -31.45 9.68
C GLU A 247 26.83 -30.84 10.23
N PHE A 248 26.91 -29.52 10.26
CA PHE A 248 28.01 -28.80 10.91
C PHE A 248 27.50 -28.16 12.21
N ILE A 249 28.18 -28.45 13.32
CA ILE A 249 27.96 -27.80 14.61
C ILE A 249 29.07 -26.75 14.79
N ILE A 250 28.69 -25.48 14.91
CA ILE A 250 29.62 -24.39 15.23
C ILE A 250 29.68 -24.25 16.75
N ILE A 251 30.79 -24.65 17.34
CA ILE A 251 31.07 -24.43 18.77
C ILE A 251 31.79 -23.08 18.91
N ARG A 252 31.09 -22.11 19.49
CA ARG A 252 31.69 -20.81 19.85
C ARG A 252 32.51 -20.98 21.13
N ASN A 253 33.84 -21.04 21.00
CA ASN A 253 34.72 -20.93 22.16
C ASN A 253 34.61 -19.52 22.74
N GLY A 254 34.04 -19.43 23.95
CA GLY A 254 33.88 -18.19 24.68
C GLY A 254 35.24 -17.62 25.08
N ASN A 255 35.59 -16.46 24.51
CA ASN A 255 36.55 -15.56 25.14
C ASN A 255 35.76 -14.48 25.88
N SER A 256 35.69 -14.69 27.20
CA SER A 256 35.84 -13.69 28.26
C SER A 256 35.80 -12.22 27.82
N VAL A 257 34.69 -11.55 28.11
CA VAL A 257 34.73 -10.13 28.49
C VAL A 257 34.54 -10.09 30.00
N ASN A 258 35.65 -9.96 30.73
CA ASN A 258 35.63 -9.67 32.15
C ASN A 258 35.22 -8.20 32.32
N PRO A 259 34.28 -7.85 33.23
CA PRO A 259 33.90 -6.48 33.45
C PRO A 259 34.96 -5.78 34.31
N MET A 260 35.50 -4.68 33.78
CA MET A 260 36.00 -3.55 34.57
C MET A 260 35.41 -2.27 33.98
#